data_AF-A0A844Z0T8-F1
#
_entry.id   AF-A0A844Z0T8-F1
#
_cell.length_a   1.000
_cell.length_b   1.000
_cell.length_c   1.000
_cell.angle_alpha   90.00
_cell.angle_beta   90.00
_cell.angle_gamma   90.00
#
_symmetry.space_group_name_H-M   'P 1'
#
loop_
_entity.id
_entity.type
_entity.pdbx_description
1 polymer ?
#
loop_
_entity_poly.entity_id
_entity_poly.type
_entity_poly.pdbx_seq_one_letter_code
_entity_poly.pdbx_strand_id
1 'polypeptide(L)'
;MEAANAPAPVSVDEKAADFENYLFGDEDEQDDQSDSDEEAADEGEDLELDEEQADEADEPELPAIDPPVSLTAEEKATFAQLPPEAQAAWAASETRRNAQVQEATTKASNAQRDAEVRAAQADAQAKARYAEQLKAIGEAYAPQMPQRQHYRDDVSYLTARDAYRDQLAQHNDFMQQVAGLESAANSEDRQAFEMQRERELMAIPEIANPQTREGYFAKAFSAMEALGYDPAMKADLTAQDVRNLAQVAEWQEKAAKFDKATARQMQKVRAAKGKSLRPNAAPQGKTRAASADQAFQRIKASGKNRDAQGAAMADWLEAQGIL
;
A
#
# COMPACT_ATOMS: atom_id res chain seq x y z
N MET A 1 31.59 -26.78 29.89
CA MET A 1 30.43 -26.83 28.97
C MET A 1 30.27 -25.42 28.44
N GLU A 2 30.80 -25.18 27.25
CA GLU A 2 30.86 -23.86 26.63
C GLU A 2 29.68 -23.75 25.66
N ALA A 3 28.74 -22.85 25.95
CA ALA A 3 27.57 -22.62 25.11
C ALA A 3 27.99 -21.75 23.92
N ALA A 4 27.97 -22.32 22.71
CA ALA A 4 28.21 -21.59 21.49
C ALA A 4 27.07 -20.57 21.26
N ASN A 5 27.45 -19.30 21.21
CA ASN A 5 26.62 -18.15 20.88
C ASN A 5 26.20 -18.24 19.41
N ALA A 6 24.95 -18.62 19.12
CA ALA A 6 24.41 -18.61 17.77
C ALA A 6 23.96 -17.18 17.40
N PRO A 7 24.32 -16.64 16.23
CA PRO A 7 23.87 -15.32 15.81
C PRO A 7 22.34 -15.28 15.66
N ALA A 8 21.74 -14.16 16.04
CA ALA A 8 20.30 -13.93 15.97
C ALA A 8 19.77 -14.14 14.53
N PRO A 9 18.54 -14.65 14.36
CA PRO A 9 17.97 -14.86 13.04
C PRO A 9 17.75 -13.50 12.34
N VAL A 10 18.37 -13.38 11.16
CA VAL A 10 18.23 -12.23 10.24
C VAL A 10 16.75 -11.96 9.99
N SER A 11 16.34 -10.69 10.15
CA SER A 11 14.94 -10.26 10.08
C SER A 11 14.35 -10.49 8.68
N VAL A 12 13.02 -10.60 8.58
CA VAL A 12 12.34 -10.79 7.29
C VAL A 12 12.56 -9.58 6.36
N ASP A 13 12.75 -8.40 6.94
CA ASP A 13 13.02 -7.15 6.22
C ASP A 13 14.44 -7.12 5.62
N GLU A 14 15.45 -7.62 6.34
CA GLU A 14 16.80 -7.81 5.77
C GLU A 14 16.82 -8.84 4.63
N LYS A 15 16.01 -9.90 4.73
CA LYS A 15 15.88 -10.89 3.64
C LYS A 15 15.15 -10.34 2.43
N ALA A 16 14.24 -9.39 2.62
CA ALA A 16 13.58 -8.69 1.52
C ALA A 16 14.54 -7.72 0.82
N ALA A 17 15.36 -6.99 1.58
CA ALA A 17 16.38 -6.09 1.04
C ALA A 17 17.49 -6.84 0.28
N ASP A 18 18.00 -7.95 0.81
CA ASP A 18 18.97 -8.81 0.10
C ASP A 18 18.39 -9.41 -1.19
N PHE A 19 17.09 -9.72 -1.20
CA PHE A 19 16.41 -10.24 -2.38
C PHE A 19 16.17 -9.16 -3.45
N GLU A 20 15.93 -7.92 -3.04
CA GLU A 20 15.77 -6.77 -3.94
C GLU A 20 17.11 -6.37 -4.58
N ASN A 21 18.19 -6.33 -3.80
CA ASN A 21 19.56 -6.16 -4.32
C ASN A 21 19.99 -7.31 -5.25
N TYR A 22 19.58 -8.55 -4.98
CA TYR A 22 19.87 -9.68 -5.88
C TYR A 22 19.07 -9.64 -7.19
N LEU A 23 17.87 -9.03 -7.19
CA LEU A 23 16.99 -8.99 -8.35
C LEU A 23 17.28 -7.83 -9.30
N PHE A 24 17.82 -6.71 -8.78
CA PHE A 24 18.03 -5.46 -9.52
C PHE A 24 19.46 -4.89 -9.44
N GLY A 25 20.35 -5.47 -8.64
CA GLY A 25 21.69 -4.91 -8.39
C GLY A 25 22.74 -5.16 -9.47
N ASP A 26 22.38 -5.74 -10.62
CA ASP A 26 23.33 -6.15 -11.68
C ASP A 26 22.98 -5.60 -13.08
N GLU A 27 22.05 -4.65 -13.19
CA GLU A 27 21.73 -3.97 -14.46
C GLU A 27 21.81 -2.44 -14.27
N ASP A 28 23.03 -1.89 -14.43
CA ASP A 28 23.40 -0.59 -15.04
C ASP A 28 24.65 0.05 -14.38
N GLU A 29 25.83 -0.54 -14.61
CA GLU A 29 27.13 0.16 -14.52
C GLU A 29 27.62 0.50 -15.95
N GLN A 30 27.25 1.70 -16.45
CA GLN A 30 28.05 2.47 -17.41
C GLN A 30 27.51 3.91 -17.60
N ASP A 31 28.29 4.86 -17.08
CA ASP A 31 28.54 6.26 -17.47
C ASP A 31 27.44 7.07 -18.21
N ASP A 32 27.02 8.18 -17.57
CA ASP A 32 26.91 9.46 -18.27
C ASP A 32 27.26 10.63 -17.34
N GLN A 33 28.55 11.03 -17.37
CA GLN A 33 29.00 12.35 -16.95
C GLN A 33 28.45 13.38 -17.95
N SER A 34 27.62 14.30 -17.47
CA SER A 34 27.41 15.58 -18.16
C SER A 34 27.81 16.72 -17.24
N ASP A 35 28.99 17.26 -17.53
CA ASP A 35 29.42 18.62 -17.21
C ASP A 35 28.36 19.63 -17.65
N SER A 36 28.14 20.64 -16.81
CA SER A 36 27.61 21.93 -17.22
C SER A 36 28.32 23.01 -16.42
N ASP A 37 29.58 23.24 -16.78
CA ASP A 37 30.21 24.55 -16.68
C ASP A 37 29.70 25.42 -17.85
N GLU A 38 29.13 26.58 -17.52
CA GLU A 38 29.20 27.82 -18.32
C GLU A 38 28.98 28.95 -17.30
N GLU A 39 30.05 29.67 -16.95
CA GLU A 39 30.41 30.98 -17.51
C GLU A 39 29.38 32.08 -17.23
N ALA A 40 29.71 33.32 -16.96
CA ALA A 40 30.94 34.07 -16.73
C ALA A 40 30.42 35.45 -16.27
N ALA A 41 31.03 36.03 -15.23
CA ALA A 41 31.80 37.28 -15.35
C ALA A 41 31.00 38.49 -15.86
N ASP A 42 30.92 39.54 -15.04
CA ASP A 42 31.68 40.77 -15.32
C ASP A 42 31.45 41.81 -14.20
N GLU A 43 32.54 42.22 -13.56
CA GLU A 43 33.09 43.60 -13.62
C GLU A 43 32.36 44.58 -12.67
N GLY A 44 33.02 45.29 -11.77
CA GLY A 44 34.45 45.54 -11.57
C GLY A 44 34.62 46.85 -10.78
N GLU A 45 35.84 47.04 -10.26
CA GLU A 45 36.41 48.28 -9.68
C GLU A 45 35.97 48.64 -8.24
N ASP A 46 36.85 48.95 -7.27
CA ASP A 46 38.29 49.22 -7.31
C ASP A 46 38.94 49.02 -5.92
N LEU A 47 40.26 48.77 -5.96
CA LEU A 47 41.28 48.66 -4.91
C LEU A 47 41.40 50.00 -4.12
N GLU A 48 42.00 50.18 -2.93
CA GLU A 48 43.10 49.56 -2.18
C GLU A 48 43.20 50.24 -0.78
N LEU A 49 43.60 49.47 0.25
CA LEU A 49 44.40 49.81 1.46
C LEU A 49 43.99 50.96 2.42
N ASP A 50 43.76 50.65 3.71
CA ASP A 50 44.78 50.79 4.75
C ASP A 50 44.38 50.10 6.08
N GLU A 51 45.39 49.70 6.83
CA GLU A 51 45.45 48.81 7.98
C GLU A 51 44.84 49.40 9.27
N GLU A 52 44.19 48.57 10.10
CA GLU A 52 44.55 48.45 11.53
C GLU A 52 43.80 47.28 12.21
N GLN A 53 44.60 46.42 12.83
CA GLN A 53 44.23 45.25 13.63
C GLN A 53 43.47 45.65 14.90
N ALA A 54 42.46 44.85 15.27
CA ALA A 54 42.43 44.18 16.57
C ALA A 54 41.31 43.13 16.60
N ASP A 55 41.72 41.87 16.77
CA ASP A 55 40.86 40.72 17.04
C ASP A 55 39.92 40.96 18.23
N GLU A 56 38.62 40.87 18.01
CA GLU A 56 37.69 40.36 19.02
C GLU A 56 36.87 39.24 18.35
N ALA A 57 36.99 38.05 18.91
CA ALA A 57 36.53 36.80 18.32
C ALA A 57 35.05 36.86 17.92
N ASP A 58 34.77 36.62 16.64
CA ASP A 58 33.43 36.35 16.12
C ASP A 58 32.85 35.14 16.86
N GLU A 59 31.98 35.42 17.85
CA GLU A 59 30.98 34.46 18.28
C GLU A 59 30.07 34.19 17.06
N PRO A 60 29.79 32.92 16.71
CA PRO A 60 28.94 32.63 15.57
C PRO A 60 27.56 33.26 15.81
N GLU A 61 27.16 34.20 14.95
CA GLU A 61 25.81 34.76 14.93
C GLU A 61 24.81 33.61 14.88
N LEU A 62 24.15 33.34 16.01
CA LEU A 62 23.08 32.36 16.05
C LEU A 62 21.98 32.83 15.09
N PRO A 63 21.48 31.93 14.21
CA PRO A 63 20.52 32.31 13.18
C PRO A 63 19.30 32.98 13.81
N ALA A 64 18.88 34.12 13.24
CA ALA A 64 17.72 34.88 13.70
C ALA A 64 16.48 33.97 13.72
N ILE A 65 15.83 33.87 14.88
CA ILE A 65 14.64 33.03 15.07
C ILE A 65 13.41 33.86 14.72
N ASP A 66 12.74 33.49 13.63
CA ASP A 66 11.51 34.16 13.23
C ASP A 66 10.41 34.03 14.29
N PRO A 67 9.70 35.13 14.61
CA PRO A 67 8.66 35.09 15.62
C PRO A 67 7.47 34.23 15.15
N PRO A 68 6.85 33.45 16.06
CA PRO A 68 5.69 32.63 15.72
C PRO A 68 4.57 33.44 15.05
N VAL A 69 3.97 32.87 14.01
CA VAL A 69 2.92 33.51 13.20
C VAL A 69 1.66 33.84 14.03
N SER A 70 1.43 33.11 15.13
CA SER A 70 0.31 33.29 16.05
C SER A 70 0.42 34.54 16.93
N LEU A 71 1.57 35.22 16.96
CA LEU A 71 1.78 36.43 17.77
C LEU A 71 1.25 37.69 17.08
N THR A 72 0.69 38.60 17.86
CA THR A 72 0.33 39.95 17.43
C THR A 72 1.57 40.83 17.25
N ALA A 73 1.44 41.99 16.60
CA ALA A 73 2.58 42.89 16.34
C ALA A 73 3.31 43.32 17.63
N GLU A 74 2.58 43.56 18.72
CA GLU A 74 3.14 43.93 20.03
C GLU A 74 3.87 42.76 20.72
N GLU A 75 3.35 41.54 20.58
CA GLU A 75 3.99 40.33 21.10
C GLU A 75 5.23 39.95 20.29
N LYS A 76 5.23 40.20 18.96
CA LYS A 76 6.42 40.03 18.11
C LYS A 76 7.53 40.99 18.50
N ALA A 77 7.20 42.23 18.83
CA ALA A 77 8.17 43.22 19.32
C ALA A 77 8.76 42.81 20.69
N THR A 78 7.94 42.19 21.54
CA THR A 78 8.39 41.67 22.85
C THR A 78 9.24 40.41 22.68
N PHE A 79 8.90 39.55 21.72
CA PHE A 79 9.67 38.35 21.36
C PHE A 79 11.07 38.71 20.84
N ALA A 80 11.17 39.75 20.01
CA ALA A 80 12.46 40.23 19.49
C ALA A 80 13.41 40.75 20.58
N GLN A 81 12.89 41.12 21.77
CA GLN A 81 13.70 41.56 22.91
C GLN A 81 14.19 40.41 23.80
N LEU A 82 13.72 39.17 23.57
CA LEU A 82 14.15 38.00 24.33
C LEU A 82 15.52 37.51 23.88
N PRO A 83 16.33 36.90 24.78
CA PRO A 83 17.56 36.21 24.39
C PRO A 83 17.29 35.09 23.35
N PRO A 84 18.24 34.75 22.48
CA PRO A 84 18.06 33.74 21.43
C PRO A 84 17.60 32.37 21.96
N GLU A 85 18.11 31.94 23.12
CA GLU A 85 17.68 30.70 23.77
C GLU A 85 16.20 30.74 24.20
N ALA A 86 15.73 31.89 24.69
CA ALA A 86 14.33 32.08 25.09
C ALA A 86 13.41 32.20 23.86
N GLN A 87 13.86 32.81 22.77
CA GLN A 87 13.16 32.82 21.48
C GLN A 87 12.98 31.39 20.95
N ALA A 88 14.05 30.57 20.99
CA ALA A 88 14.01 29.17 20.56
C ALA A 88 13.03 28.33 21.41
N ALA A 89 13.11 28.45 22.73
CA ALA A 89 12.24 27.71 23.64
C ALA A 89 10.75 28.08 23.45
N TRP A 90 10.46 29.36 23.23
CA TRP A 90 9.11 29.84 22.98
C TRP A 90 8.59 29.37 21.62
N ALA A 91 9.36 29.54 20.55
CA ALA A 91 8.98 29.09 19.21
C ALA A 91 8.75 27.57 19.16
N ALA A 92 9.57 26.78 19.86
CA ALA A 92 9.38 25.34 20.00
C ALA A 92 8.10 24.99 20.79
N SER A 93 7.81 25.73 21.87
CA SER A 93 6.58 25.57 22.66
C SER A 93 5.33 25.88 21.83
N GLU A 94 5.35 26.97 21.06
CA GLU A 94 4.21 27.39 20.25
C GLU A 94 3.99 26.45 19.06
N THR A 95 5.05 25.96 18.42
CA THR A 95 4.97 24.90 17.42
C THR A 95 4.31 23.64 18.00
N ARG A 96 4.71 23.21 19.20
CA ARG A 96 4.12 22.05 19.88
C ARG A 96 2.65 22.28 20.23
N ARG A 97 2.29 23.47 20.73
CA ARG A 97 0.91 23.84 21.05
C ARG A 97 0.04 23.80 19.79
N ASN A 98 0.52 24.37 18.69
CA ASN A 98 -0.19 24.37 17.41
C ASN A 98 -0.40 22.96 16.87
N ALA A 99 0.62 22.10 16.94
CA ALA A 99 0.49 20.68 16.58
C ALA A 99 -0.57 19.98 17.44
N GLN A 100 -0.56 20.18 18.76
CA GLN A 100 -1.56 19.61 19.67
C GLN A 100 -2.98 20.11 19.38
N VAL A 101 -3.15 21.41 19.07
CA VAL A 101 -4.46 21.98 18.72
C VAL A 101 -4.96 21.42 17.40
N GLN A 102 -4.09 21.30 16.39
CA GLN A 102 -4.45 20.68 15.11
C GLN A 102 -4.84 19.21 15.27
N GLU A 103 -4.07 18.44 16.05
CA GLU A 103 -4.38 17.05 16.38
C GLU A 103 -5.71 16.93 17.14
N ALA A 104 -5.91 17.74 18.19
CA ALA A 104 -7.13 17.74 18.98
C ALA A 104 -8.35 18.14 18.14
N THR A 105 -8.22 19.13 17.26
CA THR A 105 -9.29 19.57 16.35
C THR A 105 -9.64 18.46 15.35
N THR A 106 -8.62 17.80 14.79
CA THR A 106 -8.81 16.67 13.88
C THR A 106 -9.50 15.51 14.59
N LYS A 107 -9.04 15.17 15.80
CA LYS A 107 -9.63 14.12 16.63
C LYS A 107 -11.07 14.43 17.02
N ALA A 108 -11.37 15.67 17.39
CA ALA A 108 -12.72 16.11 17.71
C ALA A 108 -13.65 16.03 16.50
N SER A 109 -13.20 16.48 15.32
CA SER A 109 -13.96 16.37 14.08
C SER A 109 -14.24 14.92 13.71
N ASN A 110 -13.26 14.03 13.85
CA ASN A 110 -13.44 12.60 13.60
C ASN A 110 -14.40 11.98 14.61
N ALA A 111 -14.26 12.29 15.90
CA ALA A 111 -15.15 11.79 16.94
C ALA A 111 -16.60 12.25 16.74
N GLN A 112 -16.82 13.49 16.27
CA GLN A 112 -18.14 14.00 15.92
C GLN A 112 -18.75 13.20 14.76
N ARG A 113 -17.99 13.00 13.67
CA ARG A 113 -18.44 12.19 12.53
C ARG A 113 -18.77 10.76 12.94
N ASP A 114 -17.93 10.13 13.76
CA ASP A 114 -18.16 8.77 14.25
C ASP A 114 -19.40 8.67 15.15
N ALA A 115 -19.70 9.73 15.92
CA ALA A 115 -20.90 9.81 16.72
C ALA A 115 -22.15 9.98 15.86
N GLU A 116 -22.10 10.82 14.82
CA GLU A 116 -23.20 11.01 13.85
C GLU A 116 -23.51 9.70 13.11
N VAL A 117 -22.48 8.97 12.65
CA VAL A 117 -22.65 7.65 12.01
C VAL A 117 -23.28 6.64 12.97
N ARG A 118 -22.79 6.57 14.21
CA ARG A 118 -23.36 5.67 15.24
C ARG A 118 -24.80 6.02 15.59
N ALA A 119 -25.14 7.30 15.65
CA ALA A 119 -26.50 7.75 15.90
C ALA A 119 -27.44 7.38 14.74
N ALA A 120 -27.01 7.57 13.50
CA ALA A 120 -27.77 7.18 12.31
C ALA A 120 -28.02 5.67 12.26
N GLN A 121 -26.99 4.86 12.51
CA GLN A 121 -27.12 3.40 12.58
C GLN A 121 -28.06 2.95 13.71
N ALA A 122 -27.98 3.59 14.88
CA ALA A 122 -28.88 3.28 15.99
C ALA A 122 -30.34 3.64 15.67
N ASP A 123 -30.59 4.75 14.97
CA ASP A 123 -31.93 5.15 14.53
C ASP A 123 -32.51 4.17 13.52
N ALA A 124 -31.74 3.77 12.51
CA ALA A 124 -32.17 2.78 11.53
C ALA A 124 -32.47 1.41 12.18
N GLN A 125 -31.62 0.94 13.10
CA GLN A 125 -31.89 -0.27 13.88
C GLN A 125 -33.13 -0.15 14.76
N ALA A 126 -33.38 1.02 15.36
CA ALA A 126 -34.57 1.26 16.15
C ALA A 126 -35.84 1.22 15.29
N LYS A 127 -35.81 1.83 14.09
CA LYS A 127 -36.91 1.76 13.10
C LYS A 127 -37.18 0.32 12.67
N ALA A 128 -36.14 -0.45 12.36
CA ALA A 128 -36.28 -1.85 11.96
C ALA A 128 -36.94 -2.69 13.07
N ARG A 129 -36.46 -2.57 14.32
CA ARG A 129 -37.07 -3.26 15.48
C ARG A 129 -38.50 -2.81 15.74
N TYR A 130 -38.79 -1.53 15.57
CA TYR A 130 -40.14 -1.01 15.74
C TYR A 130 -41.10 -1.56 14.67
N ALA A 131 -40.66 -1.62 13.41
CA ALA A 131 -41.43 -2.24 12.33
C ALA A 131 -41.69 -3.72 12.61
N GLU A 132 -40.69 -4.47 13.10
CA GLU A 132 -40.84 -5.87 13.49
C GLU A 132 -41.88 -6.07 14.61
N GLN A 133 -41.86 -5.21 15.64
CA GLN A 133 -42.85 -5.24 16.71
C GLN A 133 -44.27 -4.95 16.20
N LEU A 134 -44.42 -3.92 15.36
CA LEU A 134 -45.70 -3.59 14.75
C LEU A 134 -46.22 -4.71 13.84
N LYS A 135 -45.33 -5.35 13.09
CA LYS A 135 -45.67 -6.51 12.26
C LYS A 135 -46.20 -7.66 13.12
N ALA A 136 -45.51 -8.00 14.21
CA ALA A 136 -45.95 -9.04 15.13
C ALA A 136 -47.33 -8.73 15.75
N ILE A 137 -47.57 -7.47 16.12
CA ILE A 137 -48.89 -7.02 16.59
C ILE A 137 -49.94 -7.14 15.47
N GLY A 138 -49.63 -6.67 14.28
CA GLY A 138 -50.52 -6.75 13.12
C GLY A 138 -50.92 -8.19 12.78
N GLU A 139 -49.97 -9.11 12.80
CA GLU A 139 -50.22 -10.53 12.57
C GLU A 139 -51.07 -11.16 13.68
N ALA A 140 -50.80 -10.81 14.95
CA ALA A 140 -51.55 -11.34 16.09
C ALA A 140 -53.01 -10.87 16.14
N TYR A 141 -53.29 -9.65 15.68
CA TYR A 141 -54.62 -9.04 15.67
C TYR A 141 -55.26 -9.01 14.28
N ALA A 142 -54.84 -9.88 13.38
CA ALA A 142 -55.43 -10.00 12.05
C ALA A 142 -56.96 -10.28 12.16
N PRO A 143 -57.82 -9.50 11.47
CA PRO A 143 -59.25 -9.74 11.46
C PRO A 143 -59.57 -11.18 11.04
N GLN A 144 -60.44 -11.84 11.78
CA GLN A 144 -60.87 -13.20 11.46
C GLN A 144 -62.21 -13.19 10.74
N MET A 145 -62.31 -13.97 9.66
CA MET A 145 -63.56 -14.07 8.91
C MET A 145 -64.67 -14.62 9.81
N PRO A 146 -65.82 -13.93 9.93
CA PRO A 146 -66.96 -14.43 10.68
C PRO A 146 -67.39 -15.79 10.14
N GLN A 147 -67.58 -16.78 11.02
CA GLN A 147 -68.09 -18.08 10.62
C GLN A 147 -69.61 -18.09 10.69
N ARG A 148 -70.27 -18.49 9.60
CA ARG A 148 -71.73 -18.51 9.50
C ARG A 148 -72.41 -19.29 10.64
N GLN A 149 -71.78 -20.36 11.12
CA GLN A 149 -72.33 -21.25 12.15
C GLN A 149 -72.52 -20.57 13.52
N HIS A 150 -71.89 -19.41 13.75
CA HIS A 150 -72.00 -18.67 15.02
C HIS A 150 -73.16 -17.67 15.06
N TYR A 151 -73.92 -17.54 13.96
CA TYR A 151 -74.98 -16.56 13.82
C TYR A 151 -76.34 -17.24 13.72
N ARG A 152 -77.34 -16.66 14.39
CA ARG A 152 -78.72 -17.19 14.46
C ARG A 152 -79.47 -17.00 13.14
N ASP A 153 -79.14 -15.96 12.39
CA ASP A 153 -79.85 -15.51 11.19
C ASP A 153 -78.87 -14.97 10.13
N ASP A 154 -79.32 -14.91 8.89
CA ASP A 154 -78.53 -14.45 7.74
C ASP A 154 -78.15 -12.97 7.84
N VAL A 155 -79.03 -12.14 8.38
CA VAL A 155 -78.81 -10.69 8.43
C VAL A 155 -77.67 -10.38 9.41
N SER A 156 -77.67 -10.98 10.59
CA SER A 156 -76.58 -10.80 11.56
C SER A 156 -75.22 -11.28 11.02
N TYR A 157 -75.19 -12.40 10.28
CA TYR A 157 -73.97 -12.85 9.60
C TYR A 157 -73.49 -11.87 8.53
N LEU A 158 -74.40 -11.35 7.70
CA LEU A 158 -74.06 -10.40 6.64
C LEU A 158 -73.50 -9.10 7.22
N THR A 159 -74.12 -8.55 8.27
CA THR A 159 -73.61 -7.36 8.98
C THR A 159 -72.22 -7.60 9.56
N ALA A 160 -71.98 -8.75 10.22
CA ALA A 160 -70.66 -9.09 10.74
C ALA A 160 -69.62 -9.24 9.62
N ARG A 161 -70.01 -9.82 8.48
CA ARG A 161 -69.14 -9.97 7.31
C ARG A 161 -68.78 -8.61 6.70
N ASP A 162 -69.70 -7.66 6.68
CA ASP A 162 -69.43 -6.32 6.18
C ASP A 162 -68.49 -5.56 7.14
N ALA A 163 -68.71 -5.64 8.44
CA ALA A 163 -67.77 -5.10 9.44
C ALA A 163 -66.36 -5.74 9.34
N TYR A 164 -66.29 -7.05 9.07
CA TYR A 164 -65.02 -7.72 8.82
C TYR A 164 -64.29 -7.16 7.59
N ARG A 165 -64.99 -6.83 6.51
CA ARG A 165 -64.36 -6.25 5.31
C ARG A 165 -63.74 -4.89 5.61
N ASP A 166 -64.45 -4.05 6.36
CA ASP A 166 -63.93 -2.74 6.76
C ASP A 166 -62.71 -2.88 7.68
N GLN A 167 -62.74 -3.82 8.64
CA GLN A 167 -61.61 -4.12 9.51
C GLN A 167 -60.41 -4.68 8.72
N LEU A 168 -60.67 -5.56 7.74
CA LEU A 168 -59.64 -6.13 6.89
C LEU A 168 -58.96 -5.05 6.04
N ALA A 169 -59.72 -4.08 5.52
CA ALA A 169 -59.15 -2.96 4.79
C ALA A 169 -58.21 -2.13 5.68
N GLN A 170 -58.65 -1.76 6.88
CA GLN A 170 -57.82 -1.03 7.85
C GLN A 170 -56.57 -1.81 8.26
N HIS A 171 -56.70 -3.13 8.44
CA HIS A 171 -55.56 -4.01 8.75
C HIS A 171 -54.55 -4.05 7.60
N ASN A 172 -55.01 -4.18 6.36
CA ASN A 172 -54.13 -4.15 5.18
C ASN A 172 -53.40 -2.81 5.04
N ASP A 173 -54.10 -1.69 5.26
CA ASP A 173 -53.50 -0.35 5.25
C ASP A 173 -52.42 -0.21 6.34
N PHE A 174 -52.68 -0.73 7.54
CA PHE A 174 -51.70 -0.78 8.62
C PHE A 174 -50.48 -1.63 8.23
N MET A 175 -50.68 -2.83 7.68
CA MET A 175 -49.58 -3.72 7.28
C MET A 175 -48.75 -3.11 6.14
N GLN A 176 -49.36 -2.36 5.22
CA GLN A 176 -48.62 -1.59 4.21
C GLN A 176 -47.75 -0.50 4.85
N GLN A 177 -48.24 0.22 5.85
CA GLN A 177 -47.44 1.21 6.57
C GLN A 177 -46.25 0.58 7.28
N VAL A 178 -46.45 -0.59 7.92
CA VAL A 178 -45.37 -1.35 8.57
C VAL A 178 -44.32 -1.79 7.56
N ALA A 179 -44.72 -2.34 6.41
CA ALA A 179 -43.80 -2.70 5.34
C ALA A 179 -43.04 -1.49 4.78
N GLY A 180 -43.69 -0.32 4.71
CA GLY A 180 -43.06 0.94 4.34
C GLY A 180 -41.96 1.38 5.32
N LEU A 181 -42.18 1.21 6.63
CA LEU A 181 -41.18 1.51 7.66
C LEU A 181 -39.96 0.59 7.55
N GLU A 182 -40.17 -0.71 7.33
CA GLU A 182 -39.09 -1.68 7.13
C GLU A 182 -38.27 -1.35 5.87
N SER A 183 -38.95 -1.03 4.76
CA SER A 183 -38.27 -0.61 3.53
C SER A 183 -37.49 0.69 3.70
N ALA A 184 -38.04 1.66 4.45
CA ALA A 184 -37.37 2.92 4.72
C ALA A 184 -36.10 2.72 5.56
N ALA A 185 -36.18 1.95 6.65
CA ALA A 185 -35.03 1.62 7.49
C ALA A 185 -33.92 0.93 6.69
N ASN A 186 -34.27 -0.08 5.88
CA ASN A 186 -33.32 -0.78 5.02
C ASN A 186 -32.68 0.15 3.98
N SER A 187 -33.44 1.10 3.42
CA SER A 187 -32.93 2.05 2.45
C SER A 187 -31.95 3.06 3.07
N GLU A 188 -32.23 3.53 4.28
CA GLU A 188 -31.35 4.43 5.03
C GLU A 188 -30.05 3.73 5.41
N ASP A 189 -30.13 2.50 5.92
CA ASP A 189 -28.96 1.66 6.22
C ASP A 189 -28.11 1.41 4.97
N ARG A 190 -28.76 1.11 3.83
CA ARG A 190 -28.06 0.89 2.57
C ARG A 190 -27.34 2.15 2.08
N GLN A 191 -28.01 3.30 2.13
CA GLN A 191 -27.39 4.57 1.76
C GLN A 191 -26.21 4.93 2.66
N ALA A 192 -26.33 4.71 3.97
CA ALA A 192 -25.23 4.93 4.91
C ALA A 192 -24.04 4.02 4.60
N PHE A 193 -24.29 2.74 4.31
CA PHE A 193 -23.27 1.80 3.88
C PHE A 193 -22.58 2.25 2.59
N GLU A 194 -23.34 2.66 1.57
CA GLU A 194 -22.80 3.08 0.28
C GLU A 194 -21.95 4.35 0.39
N MET A 195 -22.41 5.35 1.14
CA MET A 195 -21.64 6.58 1.39
C MET A 195 -20.34 6.30 2.14
N GLN A 196 -20.39 5.45 3.18
CA GLN A 196 -19.19 5.08 3.93
C GLN A 196 -18.21 4.32 3.05
N ARG A 197 -18.70 3.32 2.29
CA ARG A 197 -17.91 2.53 1.35
C ARG A 197 -17.26 3.42 0.30
N GLU A 198 -18.00 4.34 -0.31
CA GLU A 198 -17.46 5.25 -1.32
C GLU A 198 -16.38 6.15 -0.74
N ARG A 199 -16.59 6.70 0.46
CA ARG A 199 -15.59 7.50 1.16
C ARG A 199 -14.30 6.71 1.44
N GLU A 200 -14.41 5.48 1.91
CA GLU A 200 -13.25 4.63 2.21
C GLU A 200 -12.53 4.17 0.93
N LEU A 201 -13.26 3.91 -0.15
CA LEU A 201 -12.70 3.64 -1.47
C LEU A 201 -11.93 4.85 -2.00
N MET A 202 -12.49 6.06 -1.87
CA MET A 202 -11.81 7.30 -2.28
C MET A 202 -10.58 7.64 -1.43
N ALA A 203 -10.42 7.03 -0.25
CA ALA A 203 -9.20 7.14 0.54
C ALA A 203 -8.06 6.26 0.00
N ILE A 204 -8.34 5.36 -0.95
CA ILE A 204 -7.32 4.56 -1.67
C ILE A 204 -6.75 5.43 -2.79
N PRO A 205 -5.45 5.76 -2.80
CA PRO A 205 -4.86 6.65 -3.80
C PRO A 205 -5.12 6.22 -5.25
N GLU A 206 -5.04 4.92 -5.52
CA GLU A 206 -5.25 4.32 -6.84
C GLU A 206 -6.72 4.41 -7.31
N ILE A 207 -7.67 4.48 -6.38
CA ILE A 207 -9.10 4.67 -6.69
C ILE A 207 -9.44 6.16 -6.76
N ALA A 208 -8.80 7.00 -5.95
CA ALA A 208 -8.98 8.44 -5.99
C ALA A 208 -8.60 9.02 -7.37
N ASN A 209 -7.56 8.47 -7.99
CA ASN A 209 -7.15 8.85 -9.34
C ASN A 209 -8.02 8.17 -10.43
N PRO A 210 -8.73 8.94 -11.27
CA PRO A 210 -9.59 8.39 -12.33
C PRO A 210 -8.85 7.51 -13.34
N GLN A 211 -7.57 7.77 -13.61
CA GLN A 211 -6.79 7.03 -14.60
C GLN A 211 -6.44 5.60 -14.13
N THR A 212 -6.23 5.41 -12.83
CA THR A 212 -5.85 4.13 -12.24
C THR A 212 -7.04 3.37 -11.66
N ARG A 213 -8.16 4.06 -11.41
CA ARG A 213 -9.37 3.51 -10.77
C ARG A 213 -9.89 2.25 -11.46
N GLU A 214 -10.10 2.29 -12.77
CA GLU A 214 -10.65 1.14 -13.50
C GLU A 214 -9.72 -0.07 -13.46
N GLY A 215 -8.41 0.16 -13.60
CA GLY A 215 -7.40 -0.89 -13.51
C GLY A 215 -7.36 -1.54 -12.13
N TYR A 216 -7.50 -0.74 -11.06
CA TYR A 216 -7.55 -1.24 -9.70
C TYR A 216 -8.79 -2.13 -9.46
N PHE A 217 -9.97 -1.68 -9.88
CA PHE A 217 -11.19 -2.48 -9.77
C PHE A 217 -11.15 -3.75 -10.63
N ALA A 218 -10.63 -3.66 -11.85
CA ALA A 218 -10.48 -4.82 -12.73
C ALA A 218 -9.58 -5.89 -12.08
N LYS A 219 -8.48 -5.47 -11.45
CA LYS A 219 -7.57 -6.34 -10.71
C LYS A 219 -8.23 -6.99 -9.49
N ALA A 220 -8.96 -6.22 -8.70
CA ALA A 220 -9.69 -6.76 -7.54
C ALA A 220 -10.78 -7.76 -7.99
N PHE A 221 -11.55 -7.43 -9.03
CA PHE A 221 -12.65 -8.28 -9.49
C PHE A 221 -12.18 -9.52 -10.27
N SER A 222 -11.02 -9.49 -10.91
CA SER A 222 -10.43 -10.70 -11.50
C SER A 222 -9.99 -11.68 -10.42
N ALA A 223 -9.44 -11.19 -9.30
CA ALA A 223 -9.14 -12.01 -8.13
C ALA A 223 -10.41 -12.66 -7.55
N MET A 224 -11.48 -11.86 -7.43
CA MET A 224 -12.79 -12.32 -6.96
C MET A 224 -13.36 -13.45 -7.84
N GLU A 225 -13.30 -13.29 -9.17
CA GLU A 225 -13.73 -14.32 -10.12
C GLU A 225 -12.86 -15.58 -10.04
N ALA A 226 -11.53 -15.42 -9.93
CA ALA A 226 -10.59 -16.53 -9.78
C ALA A 226 -10.82 -17.34 -8.49
N LEU A 227 -11.31 -16.69 -7.43
CA LEU A 227 -11.68 -17.33 -6.17
C LEU A 227 -13.09 -17.97 -6.21
N GLY A 228 -13.85 -17.78 -7.29
CA GLY A 228 -15.17 -18.38 -7.49
C GLY A 228 -16.31 -17.66 -6.76
N TYR A 229 -16.13 -16.39 -6.38
CA TYR A 229 -17.21 -15.58 -5.81
C TYR A 229 -18.23 -15.18 -6.88
N ASP A 230 -19.49 -15.03 -6.46
CA ASP A 230 -20.58 -14.57 -7.31
C ASP A 230 -20.38 -13.09 -7.71
N PRO A 231 -20.41 -12.74 -9.02
CA PRO A 231 -20.38 -11.37 -9.49
C PRO A 231 -21.43 -10.44 -8.86
N ALA A 232 -22.56 -10.97 -8.38
CA ALA A 232 -23.58 -10.17 -7.70
C ALA A 232 -23.07 -9.55 -6.38
N MET A 233 -22.09 -10.17 -5.71
CA MET A 233 -21.54 -9.69 -4.45
C MET A 233 -20.75 -8.38 -4.58
N LYS A 234 -20.41 -7.94 -5.79
CA LYS A 234 -19.66 -6.68 -6.03
C LYS A 234 -20.30 -5.46 -5.36
N ALA A 235 -21.63 -5.44 -5.29
CA ALA A 235 -22.39 -4.35 -4.68
C ALA A 235 -22.24 -4.29 -3.15
N ASP A 236 -21.90 -5.41 -2.53
CA ASP A 236 -21.87 -5.57 -1.07
C ASP A 236 -20.43 -5.62 -0.50
N LEU A 237 -19.41 -5.60 -1.37
CA LEU A 237 -18.01 -5.54 -0.96
C LEU A 237 -17.70 -4.24 -0.23
N THR A 238 -17.08 -4.33 0.93
CA THR A 238 -16.52 -3.16 1.63
C THR A 238 -15.27 -2.63 0.92
N ALA A 239 -14.81 -1.42 1.27
CA ALA A 239 -13.55 -0.90 0.74
C ALA A 239 -12.35 -1.78 1.13
N GLN A 240 -12.39 -2.38 2.32
CA GLN A 240 -11.37 -3.32 2.78
C GLN A 240 -11.36 -4.60 1.94
N ASP A 241 -12.53 -5.13 1.56
CA ASP A 241 -12.60 -6.31 0.70
C ASP A 241 -11.98 -6.04 -0.67
N VAL A 242 -12.25 -4.87 -1.25
CA VAL A 242 -11.65 -4.47 -2.53
C VAL A 242 -10.12 -4.38 -2.41
N ARG A 243 -9.58 -3.82 -1.32
CA ARG A 243 -8.12 -3.81 -1.07
C ARG A 243 -7.54 -5.21 -0.96
N ASN A 244 -8.18 -6.06 -0.18
CA ASN A 244 -7.74 -7.44 0.03
C ASN A 244 -7.75 -8.21 -1.29
N LEU A 245 -8.79 -8.05 -2.11
CA LEU A 245 -8.89 -8.68 -3.43
C LEU A 245 -7.80 -8.19 -4.39
N ALA A 246 -7.52 -6.88 -4.41
CA ALA A 246 -6.41 -6.33 -5.20
C ALA A 246 -5.05 -6.90 -4.75
N GLN A 247 -4.84 -7.06 -3.44
CA GLN A 247 -3.64 -7.69 -2.89
C GLN A 247 -3.54 -9.17 -3.25
N VAL A 248 -4.65 -9.90 -3.22
CA VAL A 248 -4.68 -11.31 -3.67
C VAL A 248 -4.27 -11.43 -5.13
N ALA A 249 -4.78 -10.54 -6.00
CA ALA A 249 -4.35 -10.52 -7.40
C ALA A 249 -2.83 -10.26 -7.54
N GLU A 250 -2.24 -9.39 -6.70
CA GLU A 250 -0.78 -9.19 -6.69
C GLU A 250 -0.02 -10.45 -6.31
N TRP A 251 -0.50 -11.16 -5.30
CA TRP A 251 0.13 -12.42 -4.89
C TRP A 251 0.02 -13.48 -5.98
N GLN A 252 -1.12 -13.56 -6.67
CA GLN A 252 -1.28 -14.46 -7.82
C GLN A 252 -0.31 -14.11 -8.95
N GLU A 253 -0.15 -12.83 -9.29
CA GLU A 253 0.81 -12.39 -10.29
C GLU A 253 2.27 -12.70 -9.89
N LYS A 254 2.63 -12.44 -8.63
CA LYS A 254 3.97 -12.74 -8.09
C LYS A 254 4.24 -14.24 -8.10
N ALA A 255 3.29 -15.06 -7.67
CA ALA A 255 3.39 -16.52 -7.72
C ALA A 255 3.58 -17.02 -9.17
N ALA A 256 2.80 -16.50 -10.12
CA ALA A 256 2.92 -16.86 -11.53
C ALA A 256 4.29 -16.46 -12.13
N LYS A 257 4.85 -15.31 -11.73
CA LYS A 257 6.21 -14.90 -12.12
C LYS A 257 7.27 -15.83 -11.52
N PHE A 258 7.13 -16.17 -10.25
CA PHE A 258 8.02 -17.11 -9.56
C PHE A 258 8.02 -18.48 -10.24
N ASP A 259 6.84 -19.07 -10.49
CA ASP A 259 6.71 -20.36 -11.16
C ASP A 259 7.36 -20.35 -12.55
N LYS A 260 7.19 -19.26 -13.31
CA LYS A 260 7.84 -19.07 -14.62
C LYS A 260 9.37 -19.00 -14.49
N ALA A 261 9.88 -18.28 -13.50
CA ALA A 261 11.32 -18.16 -13.25
C ALA A 261 11.92 -19.52 -12.86
N THR A 262 11.29 -20.23 -11.91
CA THR A 262 11.70 -21.57 -11.50
C THR A 262 11.64 -22.56 -12.67
N ALA A 263 10.60 -22.52 -13.50
CA ALA A 263 10.50 -23.35 -14.69
C ALA A 263 11.66 -23.09 -15.68
N ARG A 264 12.01 -21.82 -15.92
CA ARG A 264 13.16 -21.45 -16.78
C ARG A 264 14.48 -21.94 -16.19
N GLN A 265 14.69 -21.79 -14.89
CA GLN A 265 15.90 -22.31 -14.21
C GLN A 265 15.99 -23.83 -14.33
N MET A 266 14.89 -24.54 -14.11
CA MET A 266 14.83 -26.00 -14.26
C MET A 266 15.06 -26.44 -15.72
N GLN A 267 14.60 -25.69 -16.71
CA GLN A 267 14.93 -25.93 -18.12
C GLN A 267 16.43 -25.77 -18.39
N LYS A 268 17.08 -24.73 -17.86
CA LYS A 268 18.55 -24.55 -17.96
C LYS A 268 19.30 -25.75 -17.33
N VAL A 269 18.91 -26.18 -16.13
CA VAL A 269 19.51 -27.36 -15.46
C VAL A 269 19.32 -28.63 -16.28
N ARG A 270 18.12 -28.85 -16.84
CA ARG A 270 17.84 -30.01 -17.71
C ARG A 270 18.64 -29.96 -19.00
N ALA A 271 18.76 -28.80 -19.64
CA ALA A 271 19.56 -28.62 -20.85
C ALA A 271 21.07 -28.85 -20.57
N ALA A 272 21.56 -28.40 -19.42
CA ALA A 272 22.94 -28.66 -18.98
C ALA A 272 23.17 -30.16 -18.69
N LYS A 273 22.20 -30.85 -18.05
CA LYS A 273 22.24 -32.29 -17.84
C LYS A 273 22.18 -33.08 -19.16
N GLY A 274 21.49 -32.57 -20.17
CA GLY A 274 21.48 -33.12 -21.53
C GLY A 274 22.84 -33.05 -22.23
N LYS A 275 23.63 -32.00 -21.97
CA LYS A 275 24.99 -31.84 -22.50
C LYS A 275 26.05 -32.67 -21.76
N SER A 276 25.79 -33.11 -20.53
CA SER A 276 26.72 -33.96 -19.76
C SER A 276 26.48 -35.46 -19.91
N LEU A 277 25.56 -35.89 -20.77
CA LEU A 277 25.23 -37.31 -21.01
C LEU A 277 26.18 -38.03 -21.99
N ARG A 278 27.48 -37.92 -21.75
CA ARG A 278 28.37 -39.05 -22.00
C ARG A 278 29.18 -39.28 -20.72
N PRO A 279 28.85 -40.31 -19.90
CA PRO A 279 29.54 -40.61 -18.64
C PRO A 279 31.04 -40.94 -18.77
N ASN A 280 31.66 -40.71 -19.92
CA ASN A 280 33.08 -40.95 -20.16
C ASN A 280 33.69 -40.05 -21.25
N ALA A 281 33.02 -38.94 -21.60
CA ALA A 281 33.64 -37.93 -22.46
C ALA A 281 34.35 -36.92 -21.56
N ALA A 282 35.67 -37.09 -21.41
CA ALA A 282 36.53 -36.03 -20.87
C ALA A 282 36.21 -34.70 -21.60
N PRO A 283 36.24 -33.55 -20.91
CA PRO A 283 35.99 -32.26 -21.53
C PRO A 283 36.94 -32.08 -22.72
N GLN A 284 36.40 -32.19 -23.95
CA GLN A 284 37.12 -31.98 -25.21
C GLN A 284 37.19 -30.47 -25.50
N GLY A 285 37.67 -29.72 -24.51
CA GLY A 285 38.04 -28.33 -24.63
C GLY A 285 39.26 -28.15 -23.75
N LYS A 286 40.44 -27.98 -24.36
CA LYS A 286 41.63 -27.60 -23.61
C LYS A 286 41.33 -26.25 -22.97
N THR A 287 41.19 -26.22 -21.64
CA THR A 287 41.13 -24.95 -20.92
C THR A 287 42.42 -24.18 -21.20
N ARG A 288 42.37 -22.84 -21.19
CA ARG A 288 43.59 -22.01 -21.38
C ARG A 288 44.74 -22.43 -20.45
N ALA A 289 44.40 -22.83 -19.21
CA ALA A 289 45.34 -23.39 -18.26
C ALA A 289 46.00 -24.69 -18.76
N ALA A 290 45.21 -25.64 -19.29
CA ALA A 290 45.74 -26.89 -19.82
C ALA A 290 46.59 -26.71 -21.09
N SER A 291 46.27 -25.74 -21.95
CA SER A 291 47.11 -25.39 -23.11
C SER A 291 48.42 -24.73 -22.69
N ALA A 292 48.38 -23.85 -21.68
CA ALA A 292 49.57 -23.21 -21.14
C ALA A 292 50.49 -24.23 -20.45
N ASP A 293 49.95 -25.15 -19.64
CA ASP A 293 50.76 -26.21 -19.03
C ASP A 293 51.43 -27.10 -20.07
N GLN A 294 50.74 -27.44 -21.16
CA GLN A 294 51.34 -28.20 -22.26
C GLN A 294 52.45 -27.41 -22.98
N ALA A 295 52.24 -26.13 -23.25
CA ALA A 295 53.26 -25.28 -23.86
C ALA A 295 54.49 -25.14 -22.95
N PHE A 296 54.28 -24.94 -21.64
CA PHE A 296 55.35 -24.86 -20.65
C PHE A 296 56.16 -26.16 -20.54
N GLN A 297 55.50 -27.31 -20.63
CA GLN A 297 56.20 -28.61 -20.68
C GLN A 297 57.03 -28.76 -21.96
N ARG A 298 56.59 -28.20 -23.11
CA ARG A 298 57.41 -28.18 -24.34
C ARG A 298 58.64 -27.28 -24.22
N ILE A 299 58.53 -26.13 -23.52
CA ILE A 299 59.69 -25.28 -23.19
C ILE A 299 60.73 -26.05 -22.37
N LYS A 300 60.28 -26.87 -21.42
CA LYS A 300 61.17 -27.73 -20.62
C LYS A 300 61.79 -28.86 -21.44
N ALA A 301 61.00 -29.45 -22.34
CA ALA A 301 61.43 -30.58 -23.16
C ALA A 301 62.31 -30.19 -24.36
N SER A 302 62.30 -28.92 -24.81
CA SER A 302 63.07 -28.45 -25.96
C SER A 302 64.60 -28.39 -25.70
N GLY A 303 65.03 -28.54 -24.46
CA GLY A 303 66.46 -28.62 -24.11
C GLY A 303 67.26 -27.40 -24.58
N LYS A 304 68.39 -27.61 -25.27
CA LYS A 304 69.28 -26.53 -25.78
C LYS A 304 68.91 -26.02 -27.19
N ASN A 305 67.81 -26.48 -27.78
CA ASN A 305 67.38 -26.03 -29.10
C ASN A 305 66.61 -24.71 -28.98
N ARG A 306 67.28 -23.59 -29.30
CA ARG A 306 66.76 -22.23 -29.10
C ARG A 306 65.52 -21.93 -29.95
N ASP A 307 65.44 -22.47 -31.17
CA ASP A 307 64.31 -22.21 -32.07
C ASP A 307 63.05 -22.96 -31.58
N ALA A 308 63.22 -24.20 -31.14
CA ALA A 308 62.12 -24.98 -30.55
C ALA A 308 61.66 -24.41 -29.20
N GLN A 309 62.58 -23.86 -28.41
CA GLN A 309 62.27 -23.21 -27.13
C GLN A 309 61.52 -21.89 -27.36
N GLY A 310 61.94 -21.08 -28.35
CA GLY A 310 61.30 -19.83 -28.72
C GLY A 310 59.86 -20.03 -29.21
N ALA A 311 59.62 -21.01 -30.07
CA ALA A 311 58.28 -21.35 -30.55
C ALA A 311 57.36 -21.83 -29.40
N ALA A 312 57.86 -22.72 -28.53
CA ALA A 312 57.08 -23.20 -27.39
C ALA A 312 56.79 -22.10 -26.34
N MET A 313 57.67 -21.09 -26.24
CA MET A 313 57.46 -19.95 -25.35
C MET A 313 56.46 -18.95 -25.91
N ALA A 314 56.45 -18.72 -27.22
CA ALA A 314 55.40 -17.94 -27.88
C ALA A 314 54.01 -18.60 -27.67
N ASP A 315 53.90 -19.91 -27.89
CA ASP A 315 52.67 -20.68 -27.62
C ASP A 315 52.20 -20.54 -26.16
N TRP A 316 53.14 -20.49 -25.21
CA TRP A 316 52.83 -20.35 -23.78
C TRP A 316 52.32 -18.94 -23.44
N LEU A 317 52.95 -17.90 -23.99
CA LEU A 317 52.56 -16.51 -23.78
C LEU A 317 51.18 -16.22 -24.39
N GLU A 318 50.90 -16.73 -25.59
CA GLU A 318 49.59 -16.65 -26.24
C GLU A 318 48.51 -17.40 -25.43
N ALA A 319 48.83 -18.61 -24.92
CA ALA A 319 47.91 -19.37 -24.09
C ALA A 319 47.61 -18.73 -22.72
N GLN A 320 48.53 -17.89 -22.22
CA GLN A 320 48.36 -17.07 -21.00
C GLN A 320 47.67 -15.72 -21.27
N GLY A 321 47.47 -15.34 -22.53
CA GLY A 321 46.90 -14.04 -22.92
C GLY A 321 47.85 -12.86 -22.69
N ILE A 322 49.16 -13.10 -22.74
CA ILE A 322 50.21 -12.09 -22.55
C ILE A 322 50.64 -11.48 -23.91
N LEU A 323 50.43 -12.22 -25.00
CA LEU A 323 50.54 -11.79 -26.40
C LEU A 323 49.15 -11.87 -27.06
#